data_AF-A0AAW2NAE4-F1
#
_entry.id   AF-A0AAW2NAE4-F1
#
_cell.length_a   1.000
_cell.length_b   1.000
_cell.length_c   1.000
_cell.angle_alpha   90.00
_cell.angle_beta   90.00
_cell.angle_gamma   90.00
#
_symmetry.space_group_name_H-M   'P 1'
#
loop_
_entity.id
_entity.type
_entity.pdbx_description
1 polymer ?
#
loop_
_entity_poly.entity_id
_entity_poly.type
_entity_poly.pdbx_seq_one_letter_code
_entity_poly.pdbx_strand_id
1 'polypeptide(L)'
;MCMKSEYMFLTMIIPGPSNPKCLIDVYLQPLIDELLQLWHVGVRTHDHATNQAFMMRVALMWTVNDLPAYEMASGWSTVGIIGCPICMDDTSAFHLQHGRKACYFDCHRRFLPQDHPYRRNKKAFIKNR
;
A
#
# COMPACT_ATOMS: atom_id res chain seq x y z
N MET A 1 20.22 -2.84 1.37
CA MET A 1 20.22 -3.97 2.32
C MET A 1 18.83 -4.58 2.44
N CYS A 2 17.74 -3.80 2.53
CA CYS A 2 16.37 -4.31 2.73
C CYS A 2 15.64 -4.83 1.47
N MET A 3 16.17 -4.55 0.27
CA MET A 3 15.56 -4.97 -1.00
C MET A 3 16.40 -6.01 -1.73
N LYS A 4 17.11 -6.87 -0.99
CA LYS A 4 17.74 -8.03 -1.63
C LYS A 4 16.70 -9.14 -1.81
N SER A 5 16.78 -9.87 -2.92
CA SER A 5 15.80 -10.90 -3.27
C SER A 5 15.68 -11.99 -2.21
N GLU A 6 16.76 -12.30 -1.48
CA GLU A 6 16.74 -13.34 -0.45
C GLU A 6 15.91 -12.95 0.79
N TYR A 7 15.53 -11.68 0.92
CA TYR A 7 14.70 -11.15 2.00
C TYR A 7 13.31 -10.71 1.52
N MET A 8 12.97 -10.95 0.24
CA MET A 8 11.66 -10.68 -0.30
C MET A 8 10.85 -11.97 -0.41
N PHE A 9 9.71 -12.01 0.27
CA PHE A 9 8.74 -13.07 0.12
C PHE A 9 7.60 -12.58 -0.75
N LEU A 10 7.42 -13.21 -1.92
CA LEU A 10 6.28 -12.92 -2.77
C LEU A 10 5.07 -13.72 -2.28
N THR A 11 4.05 -13.01 -1.84
CA THR A 11 2.76 -13.60 -1.47
C THR A 11 1.74 -13.19 -2.52
N MET A 12 1.14 -14.16 -3.21
CA MET A 12 0.10 -13.89 -4.21
C MET A 12 -1.23 -14.46 -3.73
N ILE A 13 -2.24 -13.59 -3.65
CA ILE A 13 -3.62 -13.99 -3.39
C ILE A 13 -4.37 -13.81 -4.70
N ILE A 14 -4.83 -14.92 -5.29
CA ILE A 14 -5.65 -14.89 -6.50
C ILE A 14 -7.10 -14.82 -6.05
N PRO A 15 -7.77 -13.67 -6.20
CA PRO A 15 -9.17 -13.55 -5.81
C PRO A 15 -10.03 -14.42 -6.73
N GLY A 16 -10.57 -15.51 -6.19
CA GLY A 16 -11.62 -16.29 -6.84
C GLY A 16 -12.98 -15.58 -6.79
N PRO A 17 -14.03 -16.21 -7.33
CA PRO A 17 -15.41 -15.68 -7.26
C PRO A 17 -15.85 -15.36 -5.82
N SER A 18 -15.38 -16.14 -4.85
CA SER A 18 -15.53 -15.91 -3.42
C SER A 18 -14.35 -15.11 -2.86
N ASN A 19 -14.06 -13.94 -3.46
CA ASN A 19 -12.95 -13.10 -3.05
C ASN A 19 -13.14 -12.67 -1.57
N PRO A 20 -12.17 -12.94 -0.70
CA PRO A 20 -12.28 -12.62 0.71
C PRO A 20 -12.11 -11.13 1.01
N LYS A 21 -12.19 -10.19 0.06
CA LYS A 21 -12.07 -8.72 0.22
C LYS A 21 -11.91 -8.21 1.68
N CYS A 22 -13.00 -8.26 2.46
CA CYS A 22 -13.07 -7.74 3.83
C CYS A 22 -12.63 -8.74 4.93
N LEU A 23 -12.45 -10.00 4.58
CA LEU A 23 -12.01 -11.15 5.38
C LEU A 23 -10.52 -11.48 5.18
N ILE A 24 -9.76 -10.63 4.48
CA ILE A 24 -8.33 -10.86 4.23
C ILE A 24 -7.53 -11.01 5.53
N ASP A 25 -7.97 -10.35 6.60
CA ASP A 25 -7.45 -10.45 7.95
C ASP A 25 -7.51 -11.89 8.49
N VAL A 26 -8.58 -12.63 8.20
CA VAL A 26 -8.72 -14.05 8.58
C VAL A 26 -7.65 -14.92 7.90
N TYR A 27 -7.33 -14.63 6.63
CA TYR A 27 -6.31 -15.37 5.89
C TYR A 27 -4.90 -15.01 6.36
N LEU A 28 -4.69 -13.77 6.80
CA LEU A 28 -3.40 -13.31 7.30
C LEU A 28 -3.16 -13.68 8.77
N GLN A 29 -4.17 -14.12 9.50
CA GLN A 29 -4.06 -14.44 10.92
C GLN A 29 -2.90 -15.41 11.26
N PRO A 30 -2.71 -16.55 10.55
CA PRO A 30 -1.57 -17.43 10.82
C PRO A 30 -0.22 -16.74 10.60
N LEU A 31 -0.11 -15.91 9.56
CA LEU A 31 1.09 -15.13 9.28
C LEU A 31 1.37 -14.10 10.39
N ILE A 32 0.33 -13.43 10.87
CA ILE A 32 0.43 -12.47 11.97
C ILE A 32 0.91 -13.17 13.24
N ASP A 33 0.34 -14.33 13.56
CA ASP A 33 0.71 -15.13 14.73
C ASP A 33 2.18 -15.57 14.66
N GLU A 34 2.64 -16.05 13.50
CA GLU A 34 4.05 -16.40 13.27
C GLU A 34 4.98 -15.18 13.39
N LEU A 35 4.63 -14.04 12.81
CA LEU A 35 5.41 -12.81 12.91
C LEU A 35 5.52 -12.31 14.36
N LEU A 36 4.42 -12.39 15.13
CA LEU A 36 4.42 -12.06 16.55
C LEU A 36 5.30 -13.02 17.36
N GLN A 37 5.24 -14.32 17.08
CA GLN A 37 6.11 -15.31 17.70
C GLN A 37 7.59 -15.02 17.39
N LEU A 38 7.92 -14.76 16.13
CA LEU A 38 9.28 -14.43 15.68
C LEU A 38 9.80 -13.14 16.31
N TRP A 39 8.94 -12.15 16.52
CA TRP A 39 9.34 -10.87 17.12
C TRP A 39 9.54 -10.97 18.64
N HIS A 40 8.57 -11.56 19.35
CA HIS A 40 8.56 -11.56 20.82
C HIS A 40 9.44 -12.67 21.42
N VAL A 41 9.32 -13.88 20.90
CA VAL A 41 10.02 -15.07 21.40
C VAL A 41 11.29 -15.32 20.58
N GLY A 42 11.15 -15.30 19.26
CA GLY A 42 12.16 -15.77 18.32
C GLY A 42 12.09 -17.28 18.11
N VAL A 43 12.88 -17.78 17.16
CA VAL A 43 13.01 -19.21 16.86
C VAL A 43 14.48 -19.60 16.79
N ARG A 44 14.80 -20.82 17.26
CA ARG A 44 16.17 -21.34 17.17
C ARG A 44 16.45 -21.77 15.73
N THR A 45 17.39 -21.11 15.08
CA THR A 45 17.74 -21.34 13.68
C THR A 45 19.21 -21.69 13.56
N HIS A 46 19.55 -22.57 12.62
CA HIS A 46 20.93 -22.93 12.31
C HIS A 46 21.45 -22.05 11.18
N ASP A 47 22.59 -21.39 11.42
CA ASP A 47 23.33 -20.66 10.40
C ASP A 47 24.33 -21.61 9.73
N HIS A 48 24.12 -21.88 8.44
CA HIS A 48 24.99 -22.73 7.65
C HIS A 48 26.40 -22.14 7.46
N ALA A 49 26.54 -20.80 7.41
CA ALA A 49 27.83 -20.16 7.16
C ALA A 49 28.77 -20.25 8.36
N THR A 50 28.23 -20.12 9.57
CA THR A 50 28.99 -20.20 10.83
C THR A 50 28.91 -21.58 11.49
N ASN A 51 28.04 -22.46 11.00
CA ASN A 51 27.70 -23.76 11.57
C ASN A 51 27.27 -23.68 13.05
N GLN A 52 26.55 -22.62 13.42
CA GLN A 52 26.09 -22.37 14.78
C GLN A 52 24.57 -22.18 14.84
N ALA A 53 23.97 -22.56 15.96
CA ALA A 53 22.57 -22.23 16.23
C ALA A 53 22.49 -20.86 16.92
N PHE A 54 21.59 -20.00 16.45
CA PHE A 54 21.30 -18.71 17.06
C PHE A 54 19.78 -18.53 17.24
N MET A 55 19.40 -17.55 18.05
CA MET A 55 18.00 -17.17 18.20
C MET A 55 17.65 -16.12 17.14
N MET A 56 16.89 -16.51 16.12
CA MET A 56 16.44 -15.62 15.07
C MET A 56 15.20 -14.86 15.51
N ARG A 57 15.20 -13.54 15.27
CA ARG A 57 14.01 -12.69 15.36
C ARG A 57 13.78 -12.02 14.01
N VAL A 58 12.51 -11.83 13.66
CA VAL A 58 12.11 -11.25 12.37
C VAL A 58 11.17 -10.09 12.63
N ALA A 59 11.31 -9.02 11.85
CA ALA A 59 10.40 -7.89 11.82
C ALA A 59 9.94 -7.64 10.38
N LEU A 60 8.65 -7.39 10.21
CA LEU A 60 8.09 -6.92 8.94
C LEU A 60 8.19 -5.39 8.90
N MET A 61 8.90 -4.84 7.92
CA MET A 61 9.06 -3.38 7.80
C MET A 61 7.96 -2.74 6.93
N TRP A 62 7.71 -3.28 5.75
CA TRP A 62 6.70 -2.77 4.82
C TRP A 62 6.21 -3.89 3.90
N THR A 63 4.98 -3.73 3.39
CA THR A 63 4.42 -4.57 2.33
C THR A 63 4.41 -3.78 1.02
N VAL A 64 4.70 -4.45 -0.09
CA VAL A 64 4.58 -3.88 -1.44
C VAL A 64 3.33 -4.47 -2.05
N ASN A 65 2.33 -3.63 -2.26
CA ASN A 65 1.01 -4.04 -2.74
C ASN A 65 0.68 -3.29 -4.03
N ASP A 66 -0.04 -3.96 -4.94
CA ASP A 66 -0.79 -3.23 -5.95
C ASP A 66 -2.03 -2.55 -5.33
N LEU A 67 -2.76 -1.74 -6.10
CA LEU A 67 -3.92 -1.02 -5.55
C LEU A 67 -5.00 -1.96 -5.01
N PRO A 68 -5.41 -3.04 -5.71
CA PRO A 68 -6.40 -3.98 -5.15
C PRO A 68 -5.95 -4.65 -3.86
N ALA A 69 -4.70 -5.12 -3.75
CA ALA A 69 -4.19 -5.71 -2.52
C ALA A 69 -4.06 -4.67 -1.41
N TYR A 70 -3.67 -3.43 -1.74
CA TYR A 70 -3.64 -2.33 -0.78
C TYR A 70 -5.03 -2.04 -0.21
N GLU A 71 -6.07 -2.03 -1.05
CA GLU A 71 -7.46 -1.84 -0.61
C GLU A 71 -7.85 -2.87 0.44
N MET A 72 -7.55 -4.14 0.17
CA MET A 72 -7.86 -5.24 1.10
C MET A 72 -7.04 -5.13 2.38
N ALA A 73 -5.71 -4.97 2.27
CA ALA A 73 -4.81 -5.02 3.43
C ALA A 73 -4.90 -3.79 4.34
N SER A 74 -5.14 -2.60 3.78
CA SER A 74 -5.22 -1.35 4.55
C SER A 74 -6.63 -0.98 4.97
N GLY A 75 -7.65 -1.56 4.32
CA GLY A 75 -9.04 -1.11 4.43
C GLY A 75 -9.31 0.25 3.77
N TRP A 76 -8.32 0.84 3.09
CA TRP A 76 -8.46 2.12 2.41
C TRP A 76 -9.05 1.95 1.02
N SER A 77 -10.05 2.76 0.65
CA SER A 77 -10.61 2.69 -0.70
C SER A 77 -9.58 3.11 -1.75
N THR A 78 -9.41 2.31 -2.80
CA THR A 78 -8.57 2.71 -3.96
C THR A 78 -9.39 3.25 -5.14
N VAL A 79 -10.68 3.50 -4.89
CA VAL A 79 -11.64 3.99 -5.89
C VAL A 79 -12.34 5.27 -5.42
N GLY A 80 -13.00 5.97 -6.34
CA GLY A 80 -13.76 7.18 -6.01
C GLY A 80 -12.86 8.38 -5.73
N ILE A 81 -13.33 9.32 -4.90
CA ILE A 81 -12.65 10.60 -4.60
C ILE A 81 -11.51 10.47 -3.58
N ILE A 82 -11.59 9.47 -2.69
CA ILE A 82 -10.58 9.15 -1.66
C ILE A 82 -9.64 8.03 -2.12
N GLY A 83 -9.65 7.67 -3.41
CA GLY A 83 -8.90 6.56 -3.97
C GLY A 83 -7.38 6.69 -3.95
N CYS A 84 -6.85 7.89 -3.64
CA CYS A 84 -5.41 8.12 -3.64
C CYS A 84 -4.79 7.77 -2.27
N PRO A 85 -3.94 6.73 -2.17
CA PRO A 85 -3.34 6.32 -0.90
C PRO A 85 -2.27 7.29 -0.37
N ILE A 86 -1.84 8.25 -1.20
CA ILE A 86 -0.86 9.27 -0.82
C ILE A 86 -1.57 10.50 -0.23
N CYS A 87 -2.65 10.94 -0.89
CA CYS A 87 -3.43 12.08 -0.45
C CYS A 87 -4.36 11.73 0.72
N MET A 88 -4.84 10.48 0.76
CA MET A 88 -5.83 10.02 1.72
C MET A 88 -7.08 10.92 1.70
N ASP A 89 -7.50 11.44 2.85
CA ASP A 89 -8.61 12.37 3.03
C ASP A 89 -8.28 13.80 2.57
N ASP A 90 -7.00 14.18 2.51
CA ASP A 90 -6.52 15.43 1.92
C ASP A 90 -6.43 15.32 0.39
N THR A 91 -7.56 15.00 -0.23
CA THR A 91 -7.72 14.93 -1.69
C THR A 91 -8.53 16.12 -2.20
N SER A 92 -8.08 16.74 -3.29
CA SER A 92 -8.85 17.77 -4.00
C SER A 92 -9.74 17.18 -5.10
N ALA A 93 -9.85 15.85 -5.17
CA ALA A 93 -10.68 15.16 -6.15
C ALA A 93 -12.15 15.55 -5.99
N PHE A 94 -12.88 15.54 -7.11
CA PHE A 94 -14.28 15.96 -7.15
C PHE A 94 -15.09 15.06 -8.06
N HIS A 95 -16.42 15.08 -7.90
CA HIS A 95 -17.32 14.41 -8.82
C HIS A 95 -17.70 15.35 -9.97
N LEU A 96 -17.65 14.86 -11.22
CA LEU A 96 -18.16 15.60 -12.37
C LEU A 96 -19.65 15.87 -12.21
N GLN A 97 -20.11 17.10 -12.45
CA GLN A 97 -21.50 17.50 -12.20
C GLN A 97 -22.54 16.61 -12.88
N HIS A 98 -22.35 16.30 -14.17
CA HIS A 98 -23.31 15.51 -14.94
C HIS A 98 -23.01 14.00 -14.89
N GLY A 99 -21.74 13.62 -14.95
CA GLY A 99 -21.34 12.21 -15.02
C GLY A 99 -21.22 11.53 -13.65
N ARG A 100 -21.16 12.30 -12.56
CA ARG A 100 -20.93 11.84 -11.17
C ARG A 100 -19.71 10.92 -10.98
N LYS A 101 -18.81 10.86 -11.97
CA LYS A 101 -17.56 10.11 -11.89
C LYS A 101 -16.55 10.92 -11.08
N ALA A 102 -15.77 10.24 -10.25
CA ALA A 102 -14.64 10.85 -9.56
C ALA A 102 -13.59 11.32 -10.58
N CYS A 103 -13.08 12.52 -10.37
CA CYS A 103 -12.12 13.18 -11.23
C CYS A 103 -10.96 13.72 -10.39
N TYR A 104 -9.75 13.45 -10.85
CA TYR A 104 -8.48 13.93 -10.27
C TYR A 104 -7.82 14.99 -11.17
N PHE A 105 -8.56 15.49 -12.15
CA PHE A 105 -8.05 16.50 -13.07
C PHE A 105 -7.63 17.74 -12.29
N ASP A 106 -6.44 18.26 -12.59
CA ASP A 106 -5.83 19.43 -11.95
C ASP A 106 -5.47 19.28 -10.44
N CYS A 107 -5.72 18.11 -9.84
CA CYS A 107 -5.44 17.81 -8.42
C CYS A 107 -3.99 17.34 -8.17
N HIS A 108 -3.31 16.83 -9.19
CA HIS A 108 -1.95 16.25 -9.09
C HIS A 108 -0.84 17.30 -8.96
N ARG A 109 -1.13 18.58 -9.20
CA ARG A 109 -0.12 19.65 -9.12
C ARG A 109 0.42 19.87 -7.71
N ARG A 110 -0.29 19.39 -6.68
CA ARG A 110 0.21 19.36 -5.30
C ARG A 110 1.52 18.57 -5.15
N PHE A 111 1.82 17.67 -6.09
CA PHE A 111 3.05 16.88 -6.10
C PHE A 111 4.23 17.57 -6.80
N LEU A 112 4.01 18.70 -7.48
CA LEU A 112 5.11 19.51 -8.04
C LEU A 112 5.91 20.17 -6.91
N PRO A 113 7.18 20.56 -7.10
CA PRO A 113 7.93 21.37 -6.12
C PRO A 113 7.17 22.62 -5.66
N GLN A 114 7.45 23.10 -4.45
CA GLN A 114 6.67 24.19 -3.84
C GLN A 114 6.79 25.51 -4.59
N ASP A 115 7.93 25.73 -5.22
CA ASP A 115 8.32 26.86 -6.08
C ASP A 115 7.94 26.66 -7.56
N HIS A 116 7.39 25.50 -7.93
CA HIS A 116 7.07 25.21 -9.32
C HIS A 116 5.98 26.15 -9.88
N PRO A 117 6.20 26.84 -11.02
CA PRO A 117 5.27 27.85 -11.55
C PRO A 117 3.84 27.33 -11.77
N TYR A 118 3.70 26.07 -12.17
CA TYR A 118 2.39 25.46 -12.41
C TYR A 118 1.65 25.01 -11.16
N ARG A 119 2.31 24.91 -9.99
CA ARG A 119 1.68 24.41 -8.76
C ARG A 119 0.48 25.25 -8.32
N ARG A 120 0.51 26.56 -8.61
CA ARG A 120 -0.59 27.51 -8.32
C ARG A 120 -1.31 28.01 -9.57
N ASN A 121 -0.97 27.52 -10.77
CA ASN A 121 -1.53 28.02 -12.02
C ASN A 121 -2.93 27.46 -12.30
N LYS A 122 -3.95 28.04 -11.67
CA LYS A 122 -5.36 27.62 -11.84
C LYS A 122 -5.97 27.95 -13.21
N LYS A 123 -5.30 28.74 -14.05
CA LYS A 123 -5.89 29.27 -15.29
C LYS A 123 -5.53 28.44 -16.52
N ALA A 124 -4.28 28.00 -16.64
CA ALA A 124 -3.79 27.36 -17.87
C ALA A 124 -4.35 25.94 -18.13
N PHE A 125 -4.93 25.30 -17.11
CA PHE A 125 -5.32 23.89 -17.17
C PHE A 125 -6.84 23.68 -17.12
N ILE A 126 -7.65 24.74 -17.11
CA ILE A 126 -9.11 24.60 -17.23
C ILE A 126 -9.46 24.45 -18.70
N LYS A 127 -10.00 23.30 -19.09
CA LYS A 127 -10.55 23.10 -20.44
C LYS A 127 -11.87 23.85 -20.57
N ASN A 128 -12.07 24.57 -21.67
CA ASN A 128 -13.23 25.42 -22.00
C ASN A 128 -13.31 26.78 -21.26
N ARG A 129 -12.16 27.44 -21.16
CA ARG A 129 -12.11 28.90 -21.28
C ARG A 129 -11.49 29.27 -22.62
#